data_AF-A0A9D2AU84-F1
#
_entry.id   AF-A0A9D2AU84-F1
#
_cell.length_a   1.000
_cell.length_b   1.000
_cell.length_c   1.000
_cell.angle_alpha   90.00
_cell.angle_beta   90.00
_cell.angle_gamma   90.00
#
_symmetry.space_group_name_H-M   'P 1'
#
loop_
_entity.id
_entity.type
_entity.pdbx_description
1 polymer ?
#
loop_
_entity_poly.entity_id
_entity_poly.type
_entity_poly.pdbx_seq_one_letter_code
_entity_poly.pdbx_strand_id
1 'polypeptide(L)'
;MQERESKMQNASAGAEKKGLFTKPTKRQAVLFARRVVAYVLGMFLIACGVSMSRSTNWGISPVNSIPNVLSLALPEISMGLWVIIVFACFILVQLAILGRQFKWYYIFQLVSSTLFGFLVDGTNALFGLFLPAEQAVWLKILLIAASTVVIACGIFLYLEGGLINMPGEGVTVALSKRTGLKVSTCKIIFDVSVVLIACILSLIFFRGSDVFWTLDGTEGMLRGVGIGTVVIAVFVGVVMKPITHFFKRPLHRFLYGEEPAAPAVQGEPAKQEASAEQEAPAEQSPAAPQAEAAPAEE
;
A
#
# COMPACT_ATOMS: atom_id res chain seq x y z
N MET A 1 59.91 -4.52 12.42
CA MET A 1 58.56 -3.92 12.56
C MET A 1 57.69 -4.21 11.35
N GLN A 2 58.15 -3.94 10.12
CA GLN A 2 57.40 -4.19 8.87
C GLN A 2 56.87 -5.63 8.69
N GLU A 3 57.60 -6.66 9.17
CA GLU A 3 57.14 -8.05 9.07
C GLU A 3 56.01 -8.41 10.06
N ARG A 4 55.89 -7.67 11.17
CA ARG A 4 54.76 -7.83 12.11
C ARG A 4 53.51 -7.11 11.61
N GLU A 5 53.68 -5.97 10.94
CA GLU A 5 52.59 -5.21 10.32
C GLU A 5 51.98 -5.95 9.13
N SER A 6 52.80 -6.61 8.29
CA SER A 6 52.29 -7.43 7.18
C SER A 6 51.54 -8.67 7.65
N LYS A 7 52.00 -9.31 8.75
CA LYS A 7 51.31 -10.45 9.38
C LYS A 7 49.98 -10.02 10.03
N MET A 8 49.91 -8.83 10.63
CA MET A 8 48.65 -8.29 11.18
C MET A 8 47.65 -7.88 10.10
N GLN A 9 48.11 -7.28 8.98
CA GLN A 9 47.25 -6.94 7.85
C GLN A 9 46.71 -8.19 7.14
N ASN A 10 47.54 -9.23 6.95
CA ASN A 10 47.08 -10.50 6.37
C ASN A 10 46.15 -11.28 7.32
N ALA A 11 46.33 -11.20 8.64
CA ALA A 11 45.41 -11.80 9.61
C ALA A 11 44.06 -11.06 9.65
N SER A 12 44.07 -9.73 9.56
CA SER A 12 42.88 -8.88 9.45
C SER A 12 42.07 -9.19 8.17
N ALA A 13 42.73 -9.24 7.02
CA ALA A 13 42.10 -9.56 5.74
C ALA A 13 41.54 -11.00 5.66
N GLY A 14 42.15 -11.94 6.39
CA GLY A 14 41.67 -13.32 6.53
C GLY A 14 40.46 -13.47 7.46
N ALA A 15 40.34 -12.61 8.47
CA ALA A 15 39.20 -12.58 9.39
C ALA A 15 37.98 -11.89 8.76
N GLU A 16 38.19 -10.82 8.00
CA GLU A 16 37.13 -10.07 7.30
C GLU A 16 36.42 -10.95 6.24
N LYS A 17 37.18 -11.80 5.53
CA LYS A 17 36.60 -12.74 4.55
C LYS A 17 35.82 -13.91 5.18
N LYS A 18 36.07 -14.25 6.45
CA LYS A 18 35.33 -15.29 7.17
C LYS A 18 34.01 -14.81 7.76
N GLY A 19 33.82 -13.49 7.93
CA GLY A 19 32.57 -12.91 8.44
C GLY A 19 31.43 -12.85 7.43
N LEU A 20 31.74 -12.87 6.12
CA LEU A 20 30.76 -12.51 5.08
C LEU A 20 29.86 -13.67 4.61
N PHE A 21 30.18 -14.92 4.96
CA PHE A 21 29.39 -16.11 4.61
C PHE A 21 29.19 -17.04 5.81
N THR A 22 28.88 -16.47 6.98
CA THR A 22 28.38 -17.28 8.09
C THR A 22 27.00 -17.81 7.72
N LYS A 23 26.84 -19.13 7.66
CA LYS A 23 25.54 -19.76 7.38
C LYS A 23 24.51 -19.21 8.39
N PRO A 24 23.29 -18.88 7.95
CA PRO A 24 22.28 -18.34 8.84
C PRO A 24 22.04 -19.29 10.00
N THR A 25 22.07 -18.75 11.22
CA THR A 25 21.81 -19.53 12.43
C THR A 25 20.39 -20.11 12.36
N LYS A 26 20.16 -21.31 12.91
CA LYS A 26 18.81 -21.94 12.95
C LYS A 26 17.71 -20.96 13.42
N ARG A 27 18.01 -20.11 14.41
CA ARG A 27 17.12 -19.05 14.90
C ARG A 27 16.77 -18.02 13.81
N GLN A 28 17.75 -17.54 13.04
CA GLN A 28 17.52 -16.58 11.95
C GLN A 28 16.66 -17.19 10.84
N ALA A 29 16.91 -18.47 10.50
CA ALA A 29 16.10 -19.18 9.52
C ALA A 29 14.62 -19.32 9.96
N VAL A 30 14.38 -19.62 11.25
CA VAL A 30 13.02 -19.69 11.81
C VAL A 30 12.32 -18.33 11.78
N LEU A 31 13.00 -17.26 12.18
CA LEU A 31 12.42 -15.90 12.14
C LEU A 31 12.10 -15.46 10.71
N PHE A 32 13.00 -15.74 9.77
CA PHE A 32 12.75 -15.49 8.35
C PHE A 32 11.55 -16.29 7.83
N ALA A 33 11.45 -17.58 8.17
CA ALA A 33 10.30 -18.41 7.79
C ALA A 33 8.97 -17.84 8.35
N ARG A 34 8.93 -17.38 9.60
CA ARG A 34 7.75 -16.73 10.18
C ARG A 34 7.34 -15.48 9.39
N ARG A 35 8.30 -14.66 9.00
CA ARG A 35 8.06 -13.46 8.17
C ARG A 35 7.53 -13.81 6.79
N VAL A 36 8.08 -14.85 6.14
CA VAL A 36 7.57 -15.36 4.86
C VAL A 36 6.13 -15.88 5.00
N VAL A 37 5.84 -16.65 6.04
CA VAL A 37 4.47 -17.15 6.31
C VAL A 37 3.49 -15.99 6.52
N ALA A 38 3.85 -15.01 7.35
CA ALA A 38 3.01 -13.83 7.55
C ALA A 38 2.81 -13.04 6.25
N TYR A 39 3.87 -12.86 5.46
CA TYR A 39 3.79 -12.18 4.17
C TYR A 39 2.84 -12.88 3.18
N VAL A 40 2.97 -14.20 3.02
CA VAL A 40 2.11 -15.00 2.13
C VAL A 40 0.66 -15.04 2.64
N LEU A 41 0.46 -15.21 3.94
CA LEU A 41 -0.88 -15.18 4.55
C LEU A 41 -1.51 -13.79 4.40
N GLY A 42 -0.74 -12.71 4.56
CA GLY A 42 -1.19 -11.36 4.33
C GLY A 42 -1.65 -11.14 2.88
N MET A 43 -0.85 -11.57 1.90
CA MET A 43 -1.24 -11.52 0.48
C MET A 43 -2.49 -12.35 0.19
N PHE A 44 -2.63 -13.54 0.78
CA PHE A 44 -3.82 -14.37 0.64
C PHE A 44 -5.06 -13.67 1.19
N LEU A 45 -4.98 -13.05 2.37
CA LEU A 45 -6.09 -12.27 2.92
C LEU A 45 -6.45 -11.08 2.02
N ILE A 46 -5.45 -10.35 1.51
CA ILE A 46 -5.69 -9.27 0.54
C ILE A 46 -6.43 -9.82 -0.69
N ALA A 47 -5.97 -10.95 -1.26
CA ALA A 47 -6.61 -11.58 -2.41
C ALA A 47 -8.07 -11.97 -2.12
N CYS A 48 -8.35 -12.55 -0.96
CA CYS A 48 -9.71 -12.87 -0.53
C CYS A 48 -10.61 -11.63 -0.50
N GLY A 49 -10.16 -10.55 0.14
CA GLY A 49 -10.96 -9.31 0.21
C GLY A 49 -11.13 -8.64 -1.15
N VAL A 50 -10.12 -8.72 -2.03
CA VAL A 50 -10.22 -8.25 -3.42
C VAL A 50 -11.27 -9.06 -4.19
N SER A 51 -11.30 -10.38 -4.06
CA SER A 51 -12.31 -11.25 -4.68
C SER A 51 -13.72 -11.00 -4.13
N MET A 52 -13.86 -10.86 -2.80
CA MET A 52 -15.14 -10.57 -2.15
C MET A 52 -15.73 -9.21 -2.56
N SER A 53 -14.89 -8.17 -2.67
CA SER A 53 -15.36 -6.86 -3.14
C SER A 53 -15.75 -6.92 -4.61
N ARG A 54 -14.90 -7.52 -5.44
CA ARG A 54 -15.15 -7.70 -6.87
C ARG A 54 -16.44 -8.45 -7.15
N SER A 55 -16.75 -9.51 -6.40
CA SER A 55 -17.96 -10.32 -6.62
C SER A 55 -19.27 -9.56 -6.43
N THR A 56 -19.24 -8.37 -5.81
CA THR A 56 -20.43 -7.51 -5.64
C THR A 56 -20.74 -6.66 -6.86
N ASN A 57 -19.80 -6.53 -7.81
CA ASN A 57 -19.83 -5.61 -8.95
C ASN A 57 -19.93 -4.12 -8.58
N TRP A 58 -19.87 -3.75 -7.29
CA TRP A 58 -19.88 -2.36 -6.84
C TRP A 58 -18.52 -1.68 -6.88
N GLY A 59 -17.47 -2.42 -7.23
CA GLY A 59 -16.10 -1.94 -7.30
C GLY A 59 -15.15 -2.88 -6.57
N ILE A 60 -13.91 -2.42 -6.45
CA ILE A 60 -12.78 -3.17 -5.91
C ILE A 60 -11.80 -2.20 -5.22
N SER A 61 -10.84 -2.72 -4.46
CA SER A 61 -9.76 -1.90 -3.88
C SER A 61 -9.08 -0.99 -4.91
N PRO A 62 -8.77 0.29 -4.60
CA PRO A 62 -8.25 1.26 -5.56
C PRO A 62 -7.09 0.76 -6.44
N VAL A 63 -6.07 0.15 -5.84
CA VAL A 63 -4.89 -0.38 -6.55
C VAL A 63 -5.22 -1.44 -7.61
N ASN A 64 -6.34 -2.16 -7.45
CA ASN A 64 -6.79 -3.21 -8.37
C ASN A 64 -7.89 -2.73 -9.33
N SER A 65 -8.20 -1.43 -9.36
CA SER A 65 -9.25 -0.88 -10.24
C SER A 65 -8.90 -1.04 -11.72
N ILE A 66 -7.66 -0.74 -12.12
CA ILE A 66 -7.22 -0.89 -13.52
C ILE A 66 -7.27 -2.37 -13.95
N PRO A 67 -6.66 -3.34 -13.21
CA PRO A 67 -6.81 -4.76 -13.54
C PRO A 67 -8.26 -5.22 -13.65
N ASN A 68 -9.14 -4.73 -12.76
CA ASN A 68 -10.54 -5.14 -12.74
C ASN A 68 -11.28 -4.68 -13.99
N VAL A 69 -11.12 -3.42 -14.40
CA VAL A 69 -11.73 -2.89 -15.62
C VAL A 69 -11.21 -3.63 -16.85
N LEU A 70 -9.90 -3.86 -16.94
CA LEU A 70 -9.30 -4.58 -18.06
C LEU A 70 -9.78 -6.02 -18.15
N SER A 71 -9.94 -6.71 -17.02
CA SER A 71 -10.42 -8.08 -17.03
C SER A 71 -11.92 -8.21 -17.31
N LEU A 72 -12.69 -7.13 -17.15
CA LEU A 72 -14.09 -7.07 -17.61
C LEU A 72 -14.17 -6.76 -19.10
N ALA A 73 -13.27 -5.92 -19.62
CA ALA A 73 -13.21 -5.57 -21.03
C ALA A 73 -12.64 -6.69 -21.91
N LEU A 74 -11.67 -7.44 -21.37
CA LEU A 74 -10.95 -8.52 -22.06
C LEU A 74 -11.03 -9.81 -21.19
N PRO A 75 -12.17 -10.52 -21.22
CA PRO A 75 -12.43 -11.66 -20.35
C PRO A 75 -11.62 -12.91 -20.68
N GLU A 76 -10.96 -12.94 -21.84
CA GLU A 76 -10.03 -14.02 -22.25
C GLU A 76 -8.79 -14.10 -21.35
N ILE A 77 -8.44 -13.00 -20.67
CA ILE A 77 -7.28 -12.89 -19.78
C ILE A 77 -7.78 -12.91 -18.34
N SER A 78 -7.22 -13.80 -17.51
CA SER A 78 -7.62 -13.90 -16.10
C SER A 78 -7.34 -12.62 -15.32
N MET A 79 -8.13 -12.38 -14.27
CA MET A 79 -7.94 -11.21 -13.40
C MET A 79 -6.55 -11.22 -12.75
N GLY A 80 -6.08 -12.37 -12.29
CA GLY A 80 -4.74 -12.56 -11.74
C GLY A 80 -3.65 -12.15 -12.72
N LEU A 81 -3.79 -12.50 -14.01
CA LEU A 81 -2.84 -12.10 -15.03
C LEU A 81 -2.88 -10.58 -15.29
N TRP A 82 -4.06 -9.97 -15.32
CA TRP A 82 -4.17 -8.50 -15.40
C TRP A 82 -3.52 -7.80 -14.21
N VAL A 83 -3.67 -8.34 -13.00
CA VAL A 83 -2.97 -7.84 -11.80
C VAL A 83 -1.46 -7.88 -12.02
N ILE A 84 -0.92 -9.00 -12.51
CA ILE A 84 0.53 -9.16 -12.78
C ILE A 84 1.01 -8.13 -13.81
N ILE A 85 0.27 -7.96 -14.92
CA ILE A 85 0.62 -7.03 -16.00
C ILE A 85 0.64 -5.59 -15.48
N VAL A 86 -0.43 -5.16 -14.81
CA VAL A 86 -0.51 -3.78 -14.29
C VAL A 86 0.52 -3.53 -13.19
N PHE A 87 0.79 -4.52 -12.35
CA PHE A 87 1.81 -4.41 -11.30
C PHE A 87 3.21 -4.35 -11.89
N ALA A 88 3.49 -5.05 -13.00
CA ALA A 88 4.72 -4.84 -13.76
C ALA A 88 4.80 -3.41 -14.30
N CYS A 89 3.70 -2.84 -14.82
CA CYS A 89 3.66 -1.44 -15.21
C CYS A 89 3.93 -0.49 -14.02
N PHE A 90 3.44 -0.78 -12.82
CA PHE A 90 3.76 0.00 -11.62
C PHE A 90 5.25 -0.07 -11.25
N ILE A 91 5.92 -1.21 -11.47
CA ILE A 91 7.38 -1.31 -11.31
C ILE A 91 8.09 -0.39 -12.31
N LEU A 92 7.60 -0.30 -13.56
CA LEU A 92 8.13 0.63 -14.56
C LEU A 92 7.89 2.10 -14.19
N VAL A 93 6.71 2.42 -13.65
CA VAL A 93 6.42 3.76 -13.10
C VAL A 93 7.36 4.06 -11.93
N GLN A 94 7.59 3.10 -11.04
CA GLN A 94 8.54 3.25 -9.94
C GLN A 94 9.97 3.48 -10.44
N LEU A 95 10.38 2.79 -11.51
CA LEU A 95 11.66 3.01 -12.20
C LEU A 95 11.75 4.42 -12.80
N ALA A 96 10.71 4.89 -13.48
CA ALA A 96 10.66 6.24 -14.04
C ALA A 96 10.75 7.32 -12.93
N ILE A 97 10.05 7.12 -11.82
CA ILE A 97 10.08 8.03 -10.67
C ILE A 97 11.48 8.03 -10.04
N LEU A 98 12.07 6.88 -9.71
CA LEU A 98 13.37 6.82 -9.02
C LEU A 98 14.59 7.09 -9.93
N GLY A 99 14.49 6.82 -11.22
CA GLY A 99 15.59 6.90 -12.17
C GLY A 99 16.85 6.18 -11.64
N ARG A 100 17.94 6.93 -11.45
CA ARG A 100 19.22 6.40 -10.96
C ARG A 100 19.19 5.85 -9.52
N GLN A 101 18.16 6.18 -8.74
CA GLN A 101 17.99 5.65 -7.38
C GLN A 101 17.24 4.30 -7.35
N PHE A 102 16.85 3.78 -8.51
CA PHE A 102 16.18 2.50 -8.62
C PHE A 102 17.17 1.37 -8.31
N LYS A 103 16.78 0.50 -7.37
CA LYS A 103 17.62 -0.61 -6.93
C LYS A 103 17.15 -1.90 -7.60
N TRP A 104 18.09 -2.75 -7.99
CA TRP A 104 17.82 -4.02 -8.67
C TRP A 104 16.86 -4.94 -7.92
N TYR A 105 16.84 -4.90 -6.59
CA TYR A 105 15.94 -5.76 -5.82
C TYR A 105 14.45 -5.45 -6.03
N TYR A 106 14.07 -4.27 -6.54
CA TYR A 106 12.66 -3.99 -6.86
C TYR A 106 12.11 -4.91 -7.96
N ILE A 107 12.96 -5.55 -8.76
CA ILE A 107 12.52 -6.56 -9.74
C ILE A 107 11.93 -7.79 -9.04
N PHE A 108 12.36 -8.12 -7.81
CA PHE A 108 11.72 -9.19 -7.04
C PHE A 108 10.24 -8.90 -6.70
N GLN A 109 9.76 -7.66 -6.88
CA GLN A 109 8.34 -7.35 -6.79
C GLN A 109 7.53 -8.08 -7.85
N LEU A 110 8.15 -8.43 -8.99
CA LEU A 110 7.48 -9.23 -10.00
C LEU A 110 7.15 -10.62 -9.47
N VAL A 111 8.04 -11.24 -8.70
CA VAL A 111 7.81 -12.56 -8.07
C VAL A 111 6.62 -12.51 -7.11
N SER A 112 6.57 -11.50 -6.23
CA SER A 112 5.43 -11.34 -5.32
C SER A 112 4.14 -10.97 -6.06
N SER A 113 4.23 -10.19 -7.14
CA SER A 113 3.08 -9.85 -7.99
C SER A 113 2.52 -11.07 -8.70
N THR A 114 3.39 -11.96 -9.21
CA THR A 114 3.00 -13.24 -9.81
C THR A 114 2.29 -14.13 -8.79
N LEU A 115 2.87 -14.29 -7.60
CA LEU A 115 2.22 -15.04 -6.52
C LEU A 115 0.85 -14.43 -6.17
N PHE A 116 0.78 -13.11 -6.00
CA PHE A 116 -0.47 -12.42 -5.69
C PHE A 116 -1.51 -12.59 -6.80
N GLY A 117 -1.13 -12.51 -8.08
CA GLY A 117 -2.01 -12.76 -9.21
C GLY A 117 -2.63 -14.17 -9.18
N PHE A 118 -1.82 -15.21 -8.93
CA PHE A 118 -2.33 -16.58 -8.78
C PHE A 118 -3.27 -16.71 -7.58
N LEU A 119 -2.97 -16.05 -6.47
CA LEU A 119 -3.87 -16.04 -5.31
C LEU A 119 -5.20 -15.38 -5.66
N VAL A 120 -5.19 -14.26 -6.39
CA VAL A 120 -6.41 -13.58 -6.85
C VAL A 120 -7.26 -14.46 -7.75
N ASP A 121 -6.67 -15.19 -8.70
CA ASP A 121 -7.43 -16.14 -9.53
C ASP A 121 -7.99 -17.29 -8.70
N GLY A 122 -7.19 -17.85 -7.79
CA GLY A 122 -7.64 -18.90 -6.88
C GLY A 122 -8.78 -18.46 -5.97
N THR A 123 -8.70 -17.26 -5.39
CA THR A 123 -9.78 -16.73 -4.54
C THR A 123 -11.00 -16.31 -5.36
N ASN A 124 -10.84 -15.77 -6.57
CA ASN A 124 -11.97 -15.50 -7.46
C ASN A 124 -12.73 -16.78 -7.80
N ALA A 125 -12.01 -17.87 -8.14
CA ALA A 125 -12.63 -19.16 -8.39
C ALA A 125 -13.34 -19.71 -7.14
N LEU A 126 -12.71 -19.59 -5.97
CA LEU A 126 -13.29 -20.00 -4.70
C LEU A 126 -14.60 -19.25 -4.39
N PHE A 127 -14.58 -17.93 -4.42
CA PHE A 127 -15.76 -17.11 -4.14
C PHE A 127 -16.84 -17.26 -5.22
N GLY A 128 -16.46 -17.51 -6.48
CA GLY A 128 -17.40 -17.81 -7.56
C GLY A 128 -18.16 -19.13 -7.37
N LEU A 129 -17.64 -20.07 -6.57
CA LEU A 129 -18.33 -21.32 -6.22
C LEU A 129 -19.33 -21.13 -5.07
N PHE A 130 -19.03 -20.23 -4.13
CA PHE A 130 -19.82 -20.07 -2.90
C PHE A 130 -20.83 -18.92 -2.94
N LEU A 131 -20.55 -17.86 -3.71
CA LEU A 131 -21.41 -16.69 -3.78
C LEU A 131 -22.35 -16.79 -4.97
N PRO A 132 -23.64 -16.41 -4.81
CA PRO A 132 -24.56 -16.35 -5.94
C PRO A 132 -24.13 -15.27 -6.92
N ALA A 133 -24.38 -15.50 -8.22
CA ALA A 133 -24.10 -14.54 -9.28
C ALA A 133 -24.91 -13.25 -9.09
N GLU A 134 -26.20 -13.40 -8.76
CA GLU A 134 -27.09 -12.31 -8.39
C GLU A 134 -27.18 -12.19 -6.87
N GLN A 135 -26.75 -11.05 -6.35
CA GLN A 135 -26.71 -10.78 -4.91
C GLN A 135 -27.70 -9.67 -4.56
N ALA A 136 -28.48 -9.89 -3.50
CA ALA A 136 -29.29 -8.83 -2.93
C ALA A 136 -28.40 -7.68 -2.41
N VAL A 137 -28.92 -6.46 -2.45
CA VAL A 137 -28.20 -5.23 -2.06
C VAL A 137 -27.59 -5.32 -0.65
N TRP A 138 -28.32 -5.88 0.31
CA TRP A 138 -27.82 -6.04 1.69
C TRP A 138 -26.60 -6.96 1.77
N LEU A 139 -26.52 -8.00 0.93
CA LEU A 139 -25.40 -8.92 0.87
C LEU A 139 -24.18 -8.24 0.22
N LYS A 140 -24.39 -7.42 -0.83
CA LYS A 140 -23.33 -6.60 -1.43
C LYS A 140 -22.70 -5.65 -0.40
N ILE A 141 -23.52 -4.97 0.40
CA ILE A 141 -23.04 -4.10 1.50
C ILE A 141 -22.21 -4.90 2.51
N LEU A 142 -22.71 -6.06 2.94
CA LEU A 142 -22.01 -6.93 3.89
C LEU A 142 -20.66 -7.40 3.34
N LEU A 143 -20.59 -7.79 2.07
CA LEU A 143 -19.37 -8.23 1.40
C LEU A 143 -18.35 -7.09 1.23
N ILE A 144 -18.79 -5.87 0.91
CA ILE A 144 -17.91 -4.69 0.88
C ILE A 144 -17.36 -4.36 2.27
N ALA A 145 -18.20 -4.41 3.31
CA ALA A 145 -17.75 -4.18 4.68
C ALA A 145 -16.76 -5.26 5.13
N ALA A 146 -17.07 -6.53 4.92
CA ALA A 146 -16.22 -7.65 5.27
C ALA A 146 -14.89 -7.63 4.50
N SER A 147 -14.93 -7.37 3.18
CA SER A 147 -13.72 -7.25 2.36
C SER A 147 -12.82 -6.10 2.82
N THR A 148 -13.38 -4.96 3.22
CA THR A 148 -12.61 -3.82 3.76
C THR A 148 -11.80 -4.25 4.99
N VAL A 149 -12.41 -4.99 5.91
CA VAL A 149 -11.73 -5.52 7.11
C VAL A 149 -10.66 -6.54 6.73
N VAL A 150 -11.00 -7.49 5.85
CA VAL A 150 -10.08 -8.54 5.41
C VAL A 150 -8.87 -7.97 4.68
N ILE A 151 -9.06 -6.98 3.79
CA ILE A 151 -7.98 -6.25 3.11
C ILE A 151 -7.10 -5.54 4.13
N ALA A 152 -7.68 -4.82 5.10
CA ALA A 152 -6.90 -4.10 6.12
C ALA A 152 -6.07 -5.06 6.99
N CYS A 153 -6.64 -6.18 7.42
CA CYS A 153 -5.92 -7.25 8.13
C CYS A 153 -4.78 -7.82 7.28
N GLY A 154 -5.05 -8.11 6.01
CA GLY A 154 -4.07 -8.63 5.07
C GLY A 154 -2.91 -7.67 4.85
N ILE A 155 -3.18 -6.39 4.59
CA ILE A 155 -2.16 -5.34 4.43
C ILE A 155 -1.30 -5.23 5.68
N PHE A 156 -1.92 -5.19 6.88
CA PHE A 156 -1.19 -5.14 8.14
C PHE A 156 -0.21 -6.31 8.29
N LEU A 157 -0.70 -7.55 8.09
CA LEU A 157 0.13 -8.75 8.24
C LEU A 157 1.27 -8.81 7.21
N TYR A 158 0.97 -8.45 5.96
CA TYR A 158 1.96 -8.44 4.89
C TYR A 158 3.04 -7.37 5.11
N LEU A 159 2.67 -6.16 5.57
CA LEU A 159 3.62 -5.08 5.86
C LEU A 159 4.54 -5.43 7.03
N GLU A 160 4.01 -6.00 8.11
CA GLU A 160 4.81 -6.39 9.28
C GLU A 160 5.76 -7.57 8.97
N GLY A 161 5.45 -8.39 7.96
CA GLY A 161 6.39 -9.37 7.40
C GLY A 161 7.71 -8.74 6.93
N GLY A 162 7.68 -7.46 6.56
CA GLY A 162 8.87 -6.66 6.25
C GLY A 162 9.72 -7.21 5.11
N LEU A 163 9.11 -7.93 4.17
CA LEU A 163 9.76 -8.40 2.95
C LEU A 163 9.65 -7.31 1.86
N ILE A 164 9.47 -7.72 0.61
CA ILE A 164 9.41 -6.77 -0.49
C ILE A 164 8.02 -6.15 -0.62
N ASN A 165 7.97 -4.84 -0.80
CA ASN A 165 6.70 -4.15 -0.98
C ASN A 165 6.05 -4.51 -2.33
N MET A 166 4.76 -4.81 -2.36
CA MET A 166 3.94 -4.89 -3.58
C MET A 166 4.07 -3.59 -4.39
N PRO A 167 3.97 -3.65 -5.72
CA PRO A 167 4.27 -2.49 -6.58
C PRO A 167 3.51 -1.21 -6.26
N GLY A 168 2.22 -1.28 -5.86
CA GLY A 168 1.47 -0.08 -5.46
C GLY A 168 2.06 0.64 -4.24
N GLU A 169 2.54 -0.11 -3.24
CA GLU A 169 3.26 0.45 -2.09
C GLU A 169 4.67 0.93 -2.50
N GLY A 170 5.31 0.23 -3.45
CA GLY A 170 6.58 0.63 -4.05
C GLY A 170 6.52 2.00 -4.72
N VAL A 171 5.51 2.24 -5.57
CA VAL A 171 5.25 3.53 -6.22
C VAL A 171 4.95 4.61 -5.18
N THR A 172 4.17 4.29 -4.15
CA THR A 172 3.85 5.23 -3.07
C THR A 172 5.10 5.70 -2.32
N VAL A 173 5.97 4.76 -1.93
CA VAL A 173 7.26 5.07 -1.25
C VAL A 173 8.19 5.82 -2.19
N ALA A 174 8.19 5.49 -3.49
CA ALA A 174 8.96 6.20 -4.49
C ALA A 174 8.54 7.65 -4.65
N LEU A 175 7.24 7.91 -4.72
CA LEU A 175 6.67 9.24 -4.80
C LEU A 175 6.99 10.06 -3.55
N SER A 176 6.87 9.46 -2.36
CA SER A 176 7.24 10.11 -1.09
C SER A 176 8.71 10.52 -1.08
N LYS A 177 9.62 9.67 -1.54
CA LYS A 177 11.06 10.00 -1.66
C LYS A 177 11.35 11.13 -2.64
N ARG A 178 10.58 11.23 -3.73
CA ARG A 178 10.79 12.29 -4.74
C ARG A 178 10.16 13.61 -4.39
N THR A 179 9.01 13.59 -3.72
CA THR A 179 8.22 14.80 -3.42
C THR A 179 8.47 15.35 -2.01
N GLY A 180 9.00 14.54 -1.09
CA GLY A 180 9.12 14.87 0.33
C GLY A 180 7.80 14.79 1.10
N LEU A 181 6.69 14.40 0.46
CA LEU A 181 5.39 14.24 1.09
C LEU A 181 5.33 12.97 1.96
N LYS A 182 4.41 12.96 2.93
CA LYS A 182 4.14 11.78 3.78
C LYS A 182 3.69 10.61 2.91
N VAL A 183 4.15 9.40 3.25
CA VAL A 183 3.78 8.14 2.55
C VAL A 183 2.26 7.98 2.44
N SER A 184 1.52 8.30 3.51
CA SER A 184 0.05 8.24 3.50
C SER A 184 -0.59 9.20 2.49
N THR A 185 -0.02 10.38 2.30
CA THR A 185 -0.50 11.35 1.30
C THR A 185 -0.18 10.89 -0.11
N CYS A 186 1.04 10.39 -0.34
CA CYS A 186 1.42 9.78 -1.62
C CYS A 186 0.53 8.59 -1.97
N LYS A 187 0.09 7.81 -0.97
CA LYS A 187 -0.80 6.67 -1.17
C LYS A 187 -2.15 7.12 -1.72
N ILE A 188 -2.71 8.18 -1.13
CA ILE A 188 -3.97 8.77 -1.60
C ILE A 188 -3.82 9.28 -3.04
N ILE A 189 -2.74 10.01 -3.35
CA ILE A 189 -2.49 10.51 -4.71
C ILE A 189 -2.40 9.35 -5.71
N PHE A 190 -1.65 8.31 -5.36
CA PHE A 190 -1.51 7.12 -6.20
C PHE A 190 -2.85 6.42 -6.41
N ASP A 191 -3.60 6.13 -5.34
CA ASP A 191 -4.89 5.44 -5.41
C ASP A 191 -5.92 6.24 -6.22
N VAL A 192 -6.00 7.57 -6.03
CA VAL A 192 -6.86 8.44 -6.83
C VAL A 192 -6.46 8.40 -8.30
N SER A 193 -5.16 8.44 -8.60
CA SER A 193 -4.67 8.36 -9.98
C SER A 193 -5.04 7.03 -10.65
N VAL A 194 -4.89 5.90 -9.94
CA VAL A 194 -5.26 4.56 -10.44
C VAL A 194 -6.77 4.47 -10.68
N VAL A 195 -7.59 4.99 -9.76
CA VAL A 195 -9.06 5.01 -9.92
C VAL A 195 -9.47 5.88 -11.10
N LEU A 196 -8.87 7.06 -11.28
CA LEU A 196 -9.16 7.93 -12.43
C LEU A 196 -8.81 7.27 -13.76
N ILE A 197 -7.64 6.61 -13.85
CA ILE A 197 -7.25 5.85 -15.05
C ILE A 197 -8.24 4.71 -15.30
N ALA A 198 -8.64 3.98 -14.26
CA ALA A 198 -9.64 2.91 -14.38
C ALA A 198 -11.00 3.44 -14.86
N CYS A 199 -11.45 4.59 -14.37
CA CYS A 199 -12.67 5.26 -14.85
C CYS A 199 -12.57 5.60 -16.34
N ILE A 200 -11.45 6.20 -16.77
CA ILE A 200 -11.23 6.54 -18.19
C ILE A 200 -11.24 5.28 -19.06
N LEU A 201 -10.54 4.22 -18.64
CA LEU A 201 -10.54 2.94 -19.36
C LEU A 201 -11.96 2.36 -19.45
N SER A 202 -12.72 2.41 -18.36
CA SER A 202 -14.10 1.93 -18.33
C SER A 202 -14.98 2.67 -19.33
N LEU A 203 -14.87 4.02 -19.38
CA LEU A 203 -15.60 4.85 -20.34
C LEU A 203 -15.20 4.57 -21.80
N ILE A 204 -13.94 4.18 -22.07
CA ILE A 204 -13.48 3.85 -23.42
C ILE A 204 -14.02 2.48 -23.85
N PHE A 205 -13.85 1.45 -23.01
CA PHE A 205 -14.23 0.08 -23.36
C PHE A 205 -15.75 -0.14 -23.35
N PHE A 206 -16.49 0.55 -22.49
CA PHE A 206 -17.94 0.37 -22.31
C PHE A 206 -18.77 1.56 -22.82
N ARG A 207 -18.19 2.39 -23.70
CA ARG A 207 -18.83 3.60 -24.27
C ARG A 207 -20.20 3.36 -24.91
N GLY A 208 -20.43 2.16 -25.43
CA GLY A 208 -21.68 1.78 -26.11
C GLY A 208 -22.86 1.48 -25.18
N SER A 209 -22.71 1.62 -23.85
CA SER A 209 -23.81 1.41 -22.90
C SER A 209 -24.70 2.66 -22.80
N ASP A 210 -26.02 2.49 -22.83
CA ASP A 210 -26.99 3.61 -22.72
C ASP A 210 -27.08 4.23 -21.32
N VAL A 211 -26.50 3.56 -20.32
CA VAL A 211 -26.58 3.93 -18.90
C VAL A 211 -25.18 4.24 -18.37
N PHE A 212 -25.05 5.26 -17.52
CA PHE A 212 -23.77 5.61 -16.91
C PHE A 212 -23.30 4.56 -15.89
N TRP A 213 -24.18 4.16 -14.97
CA TRP A 213 -23.94 3.14 -13.94
C TRP A 213 -25.27 2.55 -13.48
N THR A 214 -25.31 1.24 -13.22
CA THR A 214 -26.49 0.55 -12.68
C THR A 214 -26.29 0.17 -11.23
N LEU A 215 -27.37 0.14 -10.44
CA LEU A 215 -27.31 -0.25 -9.02
C LEU A 215 -26.75 -1.66 -8.84
N ASP A 216 -26.97 -2.55 -9.80
CA ASP A 216 -26.41 -3.90 -9.74
C ASP A 216 -24.92 -3.96 -10.07
N GLY A 217 -24.37 -2.91 -10.68
CA GLY A 217 -22.95 -2.74 -11.00
C GLY A 217 -22.47 -3.58 -12.20
N THR A 218 -23.37 -4.36 -12.81
CA THR A 218 -23.08 -5.25 -13.94
C THR A 218 -23.10 -4.49 -15.27
N GLU A 219 -23.92 -3.44 -15.36
CA GLU A 219 -24.11 -2.65 -16.58
C GLU A 219 -23.75 -1.17 -16.41
N GLY A 220 -23.42 -0.55 -17.54
CA GLY A 220 -23.14 0.88 -17.66
C GLY A 220 -21.78 1.18 -18.29
N MET A 221 -21.53 2.48 -18.50
CA MET A 221 -20.24 2.99 -18.98
C MET A 221 -19.14 2.90 -17.92
N LEU A 222 -19.49 2.93 -16.64
CA LEU A 222 -18.56 2.87 -15.50
C LEU A 222 -18.57 1.48 -14.83
N ARG A 223 -18.27 0.43 -15.59
CA ARG A 223 -18.11 -0.94 -15.05
C ARG A 223 -16.76 -1.13 -14.37
N GLY A 224 -16.74 -1.92 -13.30
CA GLY A 224 -15.51 -2.31 -12.58
C GLY A 224 -14.98 -1.27 -11.57
N VAL A 225 -15.52 -0.06 -11.55
CA VAL A 225 -15.24 0.96 -10.53
C VAL A 225 -16.58 1.51 -10.06
N GLY A 226 -16.77 1.64 -8.76
CA GLY A 226 -18.04 2.12 -8.22
C GLY A 226 -17.97 2.51 -6.75
N ILE A 227 -19.13 2.57 -6.11
CA ILE A 227 -19.29 3.00 -4.72
C ILE A 227 -18.44 2.14 -3.77
N GLY A 228 -18.34 0.83 -4.04
CA GLY A 228 -17.49 -0.08 -3.27
C GLY A 228 -16.02 0.31 -3.28
N THR A 229 -15.50 0.81 -4.42
CA THR A 229 -14.11 1.30 -4.52
C THR A 229 -13.89 2.51 -3.61
N VAL A 230 -14.83 3.45 -3.60
CA VAL A 230 -14.75 4.66 -2.75
C VAL A 230 -14.81 4.28 -1.27
N VAL A 231 -15.74 3.39 -0.89
CA VAL A 231 -15.86 2.88 0.48
C VAL A 231 -14.56 2.21 0.91
N ILE A 232 -14.02 1.29 0.12
CA ILE A 232 -12.77 0.60 0.47
C ILE A 232 -11.61 1.61 0.58
N ALA A 233 -11.49 2.58 -0.34
CA ALA A 233 -10.45 3.61 -0.30
C ALA A 233 -10.45 4.43 1.00
N VAL A 234 -11.64 4.83 1.46
CA VAL A 234 -11.81 5.66 2.65
C VAL A 234 -11.64 4.84 3.93
N PHE A 235 -12.25 3.65 3.99
CA PHE A 235 -12.37 2.90 5.24
C PHE A 235 -11.21 1.96 5.52
N VAL A 236 -10.47 1.46 4.52
CA VAL A 236 -9.33 0.54 4.76
C VAL A 236 -8.31 1.17 5.74
N GLY A 237 -7.96 2.44 5.55
CA GLY A 237 -7.03 3.13 6.44
C GLY A 237 -7.58 3.32 7.85
N VAL A 238 -8.88 3.55 7.98
CA VAL A 238 -9.57 3.68 9.29
C VAL A 238 -9.55 2.35 10.03
N VAL A 239 -9.84 1.24 9.34
CA VAL A 239 -9.85 -0.11 9.92
C VAL A 239 -8.45 -0.62 10.25
N MET A 240 -7.45 -0.25 9.44
CA MET A 240 -6.06 -0.66 9.67
C MET A 240 -5.45 -0.03 10.93
N LYS A 241 -5.88 1.17 11.32
CA LYS A 241 -5.38 1.87 12.54
C LYS A 241 -5.57 1.07 13.83
N PRO A 242 -6.79 0.64 14.23
CA PRO A 242 -6.97 -0.16 15.44
C PRO A 242 -6.28 -1.51 15.34
N ILE A 243 -6.32 -2.19 14.18
CA ILE A 243 -5.60 -3.46 13.96
C ILE A 243 -4.11 -3.28 14.29
N THR A 244 -3.49 -2.24 13.74
CA THR A 244 -2.08 -1.94 13.98
C THR A 244 -1.84 -1.61 15.45
N HIS A 245 -2.70 -0.80 16.08
CA HIS A 245 -2.54 -0.41 17.48
C HIS A 245 -2.54 -1.61 18.42
N PHE A 246 -3.48 -2.56 18.24
CA PHE A 246 -3.62 -3.72 19.12
C PHE A 246 -2.64 -4.87 18.79
N PHE A 247 -2.45 -5.16 17.51
CA PHE A 247 -1.75 -6.38 17.09
C PHE A 247 -0.28 -6.16 16.69
N LYS A 248 0.19 -4.92 16.51
CA LYS A 248 1.58 -4.68 16.07
C LYS A 248 2.62 -5.23 17.04
N ARG A 249 2.51 -4.92 18.33
CA ARG A 249 3.47 -5.40 19.34
C ARG A 249 3.56 -6.94 19.41
N PRO A 250 2.45 -7.69 19.58
CA PRO A 250 2.53 -9.15 19.66
C PRO A 250 3.02 -9.77 18.35
N LEU A 251 2.55 -9.27 17.20
CA LEU A 251 2.98 -9.77 15.90
C LEU A 251 4.48 -9.51 15.66
N HIS A 252 4.95 -8.29 15.93
CA HIS A 252 6.35 -7.94 15.76
C HIS A 252 7.27 -8.81 16.62
N ARG A 253 6.91 -9.03 17.90
CA ARG A 253 7.64 -9.96 18.78
C ARG A 253 7.65 -11.39 18.24
N PHE A 254 6.55 -11.85 17.66
CA PHE A 254 6.48 -13.19 17.07
C PHE A 254 7.38 -13.33 15.83
N LEU A 255 7.37 -12.33 14.95
CA LEU A 255 8.09 -12.33 13.67
C LEU A 255 9.60 -12.11 13.82
N TYR A 256 10.02 -11.18 14.69
CA TYR A 256 11.41 -10.79 14.85
C TYR A 256 12.06 -11.38 16.11
N GLY A 257 11.26 -11.97 17.01
CA GLY A 257 11.70 -12.40 18.33
C GLY A 257 11.74 -11.25 19.33
N GLU A 258 12.08 -11.55 20.58
CA GLU A 258 12.49 -10.51 21.52
C GLU A 258 13.90 -10.03 21.15
N GLU A 259 14.08 -8.71 21.06
CA GLU A 259 15.41 -8.11 21.18
C GLU A 259 15.99 -8.58 22.53
N PRO A 260 17.27 -9.00 22.59
CA PRO A 260 17.92 -9.12 23.89
C PRO A 260 17.81 -7.76 24.55
N ALA A 261 17.26 -7.72 25.78
CA ALA A 261 17.12 -6.49 26.54
C ALA A 261 18.41 -5.69 26.40
N ALA A 262 18.32 -4.51 25.78
CA ALA A 262 19.45 -3.60 25.76
C ALA A 262 19.90 -3.45 27.22
N PRO A 263 21.19 -3.62 27.54
CA PRO A 263 21.66 -3.37 28.89
C PRO A 263 21.17 -1.98 29.26
N ALA A 264 20.52 -1.85 30.42
CA ALA A 264 19.95 -0.61 30.89
C ALA A 264 21.04 0.48 30.88
N VAL A 265 21.06 1.28 29.82
CA VAL A 265 21.82 2.53 29.79
C VAL A 265 20.99 3.48 30.63
N GLN A 266 21.40 3.62 31.88
CA GLN A 266 20.90 4.63 32.78
C GLN A 266 21.20 6.01 32.18
N GLY A 267 20.13 6.77 31.93
CA GLY A 267 20.15 8.23 31.86
C GLY A 267 20.45 8.85 30.50
N GLU A 268 19.40 9.18 29.73
CA GLU A 268 19.18 10.53 29.20
C GLU A 268 17.74 10.67 28.66
N PRO A 269 16.99 11.73 29.03
CA PRO A 269 15.56 11.81 28.76
C PRO A 269 15.23 12.35 27.36
N ALA A 270 14.10 11.84 26.85
CA ALA A 270 13.45 12.18 25.60
C ALA A 270 13.26 13.69 25.34
N LYS A 271 13.63 14.13 24.14
CA LYS A 271 13.06 15.32 23.48
C LYS A 271 13.03 15.09 21.97
N GLN A 272 11.84 14.94 21.41
CA GLN A 272 11.31 15.71 20.27
C GLN A 272 10.11 15.00 19.63
N GLU A 273 8.94 15.24 20.22
CA GLU A 273 7.66 15.39 19.52
C GLU A 273 6.75 16.19 20.46
N ALA A 274 6.54 17.50 20.17
CA ALA A 274 5.37 18.32 20.53
C ALA A 274 5.70 19.81 20.48
N SER A 275 5.27 20.49 19.42
CA SER A 275 4.81 21.88 19.49
C SER A 275 3.92 22.14 18.28
N ALA A 276 2.66 21.73 18.40
CA ALA A 276 1.54 22.37 17.72
C ALA A 276 1.01 23.49 18.62
N GLU A 277 0.54 24.56 17.98
CA GLU A 277 -0.41 25.56 18.49
C GLU A 277 0.05 26.53 19.60
N GLN A 278 0.40 27.75 19.18
CA GLN A 278 -0.09 28.98 19.81
C GLN A 278 0.21 30.18 18.90
N GLU A 279 -0.78 30.64 18.13
CA GLU A 279 -0.97 32.08 17.83
C GLU A 279 -2.36 32.34 17.20
N ALA A 280 -3.31 32.76 18.04
CA ALA A 280 -4.34 33.77 17.77
C ALA A 280 -5.00 34.14 19.12
N PRO A 281 -5.35 35.42 19.36
CA PRO A 281 -6.75 35.80 19.15
C PRO A 281 -6.96 37.19 18.53
N ALA A 282 -8.17 37.40 18.03
CA ALA A 282 -8.65 38.58 17.31
C ALA A 282 -9.30 39.67 18.20
N GLU A 283 -9.37 40.87 17.60
CA GLU A 283 -10.32 41.99 17.78
C GLU A 283 -10.30 42.94 19.00
N GLN A 284 -10.10 44.24 18.72
CA GLN A 284 -11.08 45.32 19.00
C GLN A 284 -10.71 46.66 18.28
N SER A 285 -11.67 47.21 17.51
CA SER A 285 -11.79 48.59 16.99
C SER A 285 -12.30 49.54 18.12
N PRO A 286 -12.36 50.91 18.07
CA PRO A 286 -12.78 51.75 16.92
C PRO A 286 -12.21 53.20 16.78
N ALA A 287 -12.68 53.89 15.73
CA ALA A 287 -12.93 55.34 15.59
C ALA A 287 -11.90 56.25 14.87
N ALA A 288 -12.33 56.77 13.70
CA ALA A 288 -11.93 58.04 13.06
C ALA A 288 -12.48 59.25 13.87
N PRO A 289 -12.26 60.57 13.55
CA PRO A 289 -11.92 61.18 12.26
C PRO A 289 -10.99 62.44 12.29
N GLN A 290 -10.93 63.15 11.13
CA GLN A 290 -10.44 64.53 10.83
C GLN A 290 -9.08 64.56 10.09
N ALA A 291 -9.01 64.83 8.77
CA ALA A 291 -9.32 66.04 7.99
C ALA A 291 -8.18 67.09 8.00
N GLU A 292 -7.41 67.20 6.91
CA GLU A 292 -6.98 68.50 6.37
C GLU A 292 -6.35 68.41 4.95
N ALA A 293 -6.85 69.30 4.08
CA ALA A 293 -6.21 70.00 2.95
C ALA A 293 -5.53 69.26 1.76
N ALA A 294 -6.28 69.29 0.65
CA ALA A 294 -5.94 69.56 -0.76
C ALA A 294 -4.68 70.41 -1.10
N PRO A 295 -4.42 70.77 -2.38
CA PRO A 295 -4.28 69.97 -3.60
C PRO A 295 -3.00 70.37 -4.40
N ALA A 296 -2.77 69.77 -5.58
CA ALA A 296 -2.37 70.43 -6.84
C ALA A 296 -1.25 69.72 -7.66
N GLU A 297 -1.52 69.73 -8.96
CA GLU A 297 -0.61 69.83 -10.11
C GLU A 297 -0.07 68.59 -10.85
N GLU A 298 -0.42 68.62 -12.15
CA GLU A 298 0.03 67.95 -13.38
C GLU A 298 -0.06 66.42 -13.56
#